data_AF-A0A7C5KEP8-F1
#
_entry.id   AF-A0A7C5KEP8-F1
#
_cell.length_a   1.000
_cell.length_b   1.000
_cell.length_c   1.000
_cell.angle_alpha   90.00
_cell.angle_beta   90.00
_cell.angle_gamma   90.00
#
_symmetry.space_group_name_H-M   'P 1'
#
loop_
_entity.id
_entity.type
_entity.pdbx_description
1 polymer ?
#
loop_
_entity_poly.entity_id
_entity_poly.type
_entity_poly.pdbx_seq_one_letter_code
_entity_poly.pdbx_strand_id
1 'polypeptide(L)'
;VTDQGLVQGCGAQVLRYRKHLGSRIRVVADILVKHAVPLGEADPARLARDTVHRGLADALVVTGPETGSPVDPGILEAVRRALPRVPLLVGSGVTAQTVGEILAKADGVIVGTWLKKDGRVDNPVDPDRVRHLVRSL
;
A
#
# COMPACT_ATOMS: atom_id res chain seq x y z
N VAL A 1 2.48 11.68 -11.52
CA VAL A 1 1.88 13.02 -11.56
C VAL A 1 0.74 13.05 -10.57
N THR A 2 0.74 14.03 -9.69
CA THR A 2 -0.35 14.32 -8.77
C THR A 2 -1.01 15.64 -9.18
N ASP A 3 -2.07 16.03 -8.48
CA ASP A 3 -2.68 17.36 -8.55
C ASP A 3 -1.69 18.49 -8.17
N GLN A 4 -0.64 18.16 -7.40
CA GLN A 4 0.44 19.07 -7.00
C GLN A 4 1.67 19.02 -7.92
N GLY A 5 1.60 18.30 -9.04
CA GLY A 5 2.67 18.21 -10.04
C GLY A 5 3.47 16.90 -10.00
N LEU A 6 4.77 16.99 -10.26
CA LEU A 6 5.65 15.81 -10.36
C LEU A 6 6.20 15.42 -9.00
N VAL A 7 5.84 14.21 -8.55
CA VAL A 7 6.44 13.57 -7.37
C VAL A 7 7.38 12.47 -7.83
N GLN A 8 8.61 12.48 -7.32
CA GLN A 8 9.65 11.51 -7.65
C GLN A 8 9.90 10.57 -6.46
N GLY A 9 10.13 9.29 -6.75
CA GLY A 9 10.50 8.32 -5.71
C GLY A 9 11.86 8.65 -5.09
N CYS A 10 11.99 8.45 -3.77
CA CYS A 10 13.20 8.78 -3.00
C CYS A 10 14.01 7.55 -2.55
N GLY A 11 13.80 6.38 -3.17
CA GLY A 11 14.37 5.10 -2.71
C GLY A 11 15.89 5.15 -2.47
N ALA A 12 16.65 5.76 -3.38
CA ALA A 12 18.11 5.88 -3.21
C ALA A 12 18.51 6.74 -2.00
N GLN A 13 17.75 7.80 -1.68
CA GLN A 13 18.00 8.65 -0.51
C GLN A 13 17.66 7.88 0.77
N VAL A 14 16.52 7.19 0.81
CA VAL A 14 16.09 6.35 1.94
C VAL A 14 17.15 5.28 2.26
N LEU A 15 17.66 4.58 1.25
CA LEU A 15 18.66 3.53 1.45
C LEU A 15 20.01 4.06 1.95
N ARG A 16 20.46 5.21 1.42
CA ARG A 16 21.68 5.88 1.91
C ARG A 16 21.51 6.33 3.35
N TYR A 17 20.35 6.88 3.70
CA TYR A 17 20.07 7.33 5.05
C TYR A 17 20.00 6.15 6.03
N ARG A 18 19.32 5.05 5.66
CA ARG A 18 19.32 3.79 6.43
C ARG A 18 20.74 3.29 6.70
N LYS A 19 21.60 3.29 5.68
CA LYS A 19 23.02 2.90 5.80
C LYS A 19 23.79 3.86 6.73
N HIS A 20 23.58 5.16 6.58
CA HIS A 20 24.22 6.17 7.43
C HIS A 20 23.87 6.00 8.91
N LEU A 21 22.62 5.65 9.20
CA LEU A 21 22.17 5.34 10.57
C LEU A 21 22.66 3.97 11.10
N GLY A 22 23.31 3.15 10.27
CA GLY A 22 23.65 1.77 10.63
C GLY A 22 22.43 0.89 10.92
N SER A 23 21.25 1.29 10.44
CA SER A 23 19.98 0.69 10.81
C SER A 23 19.59 -0.47 9.88
N ARG A 24 18.84 -1.44 10.43
CA ARG A 24 18.22 -2.55 9.69
C ARG A 24 16.71 -2.34 9.49
N ILE A 25 16.22 -1.11 9.63
CA ILE A 25 14.81 -0.81 9.45
C ILE A 25 14.34 -1.20 8.05
N ARG A 26 13.16 -1.82 7.99
CA ARG A 26 12.54 -2.30 6.75
C ARG A 26 11.98 -1.11 5.97
N VAL A 27 12.12 -1.13 4.65
CA VAL A 27 11.52 -0.13 3.75
C VAL A 27 10.29 -0.73 3.07
N VAL A 28 9.12 -0.24 3.46
CA VAL A 28 7.85 -0.59 2.80
C VAL A 28 7.53 0.49 1.79
N ALA A 29 7.37 0.11 0.52
CA ALA A 29 7.20 1.06 -0.58
C ALA A 29 5.83 0.92 -1.25
N ASP A 30 5.14 2.03 -1.46
CA ASP A 30 3.92 2.07 -2.26
C ASP A 30 4.24 1.92 -3.75
N ILE A 31 3.37 1.19 -4.47
CA ILE A 31 3.27 1.24 -5.93
C ILE A 31 1.87 1.70 -6.31
N LEU A 32 1.75 2.42 -7.43
CA LEU A 32 0.48 3.00 -7.90
C LEU A 32 -0.21 3.80 -6.77
N VAL A 33 0.56 4.75 -6.23
CA VAL A 33 0.18 5.58 -5.08
C VAL A 33 -1.16 6.27 -5.33
N LYS A 34 -2.05 6.26 -4.34
CA LYS A 34 -3.32 7.01 -4.38
C LYS A 34 -3.09 8.50 -4.74
N HIS A 35 -4.06 9.09 -5.43
CA HIS A 35 -4.02 10.47 -5.94
C HIS A 35 -2.86 10.77 -6.90
N ALA A 36 -2.25 9.72 -7.46
CA ALA A 36 -1.18 9.84 -8.43
C ALA A 36 -1.43 8.93 -9.64
N VAL A 37 -1.08 9.42 -10.81
CA VAL A 37 -0.98 8.62 -12.03
C VAL A 37 0.48 8.53 -12.49
N PRO A 38 0.98 7.35 -12.90
CA PRO A 38 2.31 7.23 -13.47
C PRO A 38 2.49 8.12 -14.71
N LEU A 39 3.74 8.55 -14.92
CA LEU A 39 4.12 9.23 -16.16
C LEU A 39 4.35 8.17 -17.23
N GLY A 40 3.35 7.97 -18.11
CA GLY A 40 3.35 6.94 -19.14
C GLY A 40 2.69 5.63 -18.69
N GLU A 41 2.84 4.60 -19.53
CA GLU A 41 2.25 3.28 -19.26
C GLU A 41 2.84 2.64 -18.01
N ALA A 42 1.95 2.03 -17.23
CA ALA A 42 2.27 1.42 -15.94
C ALA A 42 1.78 -0.02 -15.90
N ASP A 43 2.66 -0.96 -16.20
CA ASP A 43 2.44 -2.38 -15.89
C ASP A 43 2.68 -2.60 -14.37
N PRO A 44 1.64 -2.97 -13.59
CA PRO A 44 1.77 -3.20 -12.16
C PRO A 44 2.85 -4.24 -11.82
N ALA A 45 2.99 -5.29 -12.63
CA ALA A 45 3.95 -6.35 -12.39
C ALA A 45 5.39 -5.85 -12.56
N ARG A 46 5.65 -5.04 -13.60
CA ARG A 46 6.94 -4.38 -13.81
C ARG A 46 7.25 -3.38 -12.70
N LEU A 47 6.30 -2.52 -12.34
CA LEU A 47 6.50 -1.54 -11.26
C LEU A 47 6.85 -2.22 -9.94
N ALA A 48 6.19 -3.32 -9.61
CA ALA A 48 6.48 -4.11 -8.43
C ALA A 48 7.92 -4.66 -8.45
N ARG A 49 8.34 -5.29 -9.56
CA ARG A 49 9.71 -5.80 -9.75
C ARG A 49 10.75 -4.69 -9.64
N ASP A 50 10.53 -3.56 -10.29
CA ASP A 50 11.46 -2.44 -10.27
C ASP A 50 11.59 -1.86 -8.85
N THR A 51 10.48 -1.74 -8.12
CA THR A 51 10.46 -1.23 -6.74
C THR A 51 11.22 -2.15 -5.78
N VAL A 52 11.10 -3.46 -5.93
CA VAL A 52 11.81 -4.43 -5.07
C VAL A 52 13.25 -4.64 -5.50
N HIS A 53 13.50 -4.97 -6.77
CA HIS A 53 14.84 -5.37 -7.21
C HIS A 53 15.77 -4.18 -7.44
N ARG A 54 15.24 -3.06 -7.94
CA ARG A 54 16.02 -1.84 -8.20
C ARG A 54 15.91 -0.84 -7.07
N GLY A 55 14.72 -0.71 -6.49
CA GLY A 55 14.45 0.16 -5.34
C GLY A 55 14.82 -0.46 -3.98
N LEU A 56 15.12 -1.77 -3.94
CA LEU A 56 15.49 -2.52 -2.73
C LEU A 56 14.46 -2.40 -1.59
N ALA A 57 13.18 -2.30 -1.96
CA ALA A 57 12.09 -2.35 -1.00
C ALA A 57 11.98 -3.73 -0.34
N ASP A 58 11.71 -3.73 0.96
CA ASP A 58 11.55 -4.92 1.80
C ASP A 58 10.14 -5.51 1.72
N ALA A 59 9.16 -4.68 1.36
CA ALA A 59 7.76 -5.03 1.18
C ALA A 59 7.09 -3.99 0.26
N LEU A 60 5.94 -4.35 -0.29
CA LEU A 60 5.13 -3.48 -1.14
C LEU A 60 3.79 -3.16 -0.49
N VAL A 61 3.28 -1.96 -0.74
CA VAL A 61 1.90 -1.58 -0.46
C VAL A 61 1.23 -1.26 -1.78
N VAL A 62 0.03 -1.81 -1.99
CA VAL A 62 -0.84 -1.48 -3.12
C VAL A 62 -2.04 -0.70 -2.58
N THR A 63 -2.35 0.41 -3.23
CA THR A 63 -3.48 1.28 -2.86
C THR A 63 -4.47 1.43 -4.00
N GLY A 64 -5.74 1.61 -3.65
CA GLY A 64 -6.75 2.10 -4.60
C GLY A 64 -6.44 3.53 -5.03
N PRO A 65 -7.13 4.04 -6.07
CA PRO A 65 -6.81 5.33 -6.68
C PRO A 65 -7.02 6.50 -5.72
N GLU A 66 -7.90 6.37 -4.73
CA GLU A 66 -8.25 7.43 -3.79
C GLU A 66 -8.40 6.88 -2.36
N THR A 67 -8.47 7.80 -1.39
CA THR A 67 -8.63 7.48 0.03
C THR A 67 -9.95 6.76 0.28
N GLY A 68 -9.87 5.50 0.74
CA GLY A 68 -11.04 4.68 1.04
C GLY A 68 -11.58 3.92 -0.16
N SER A 69 -11.07 4.16 -1.36
CA SER A 69 -11.41 3.38 -2.55
C SER A 69 -10.67 2.03 -2.56
N PRO A 70 -11.34 0.92 -2.90
CA PRO A 70 -10.74 -0.40 -2.93
C PRO A 70 -9.64 -0.52 -3.99
N VAL A 71 -8.72 -1.46 -3.76
CA VAL A 71 -7.71 -1.86 -4.74
C VAL A 71 -8.36 -2.68 -5.85
N ASP A 72 -7.95 -2.45 -7.09
CA ASP A 72 -8.31 -3.30 -8.22
C ASP A 72 -7.75 -4.73 -8.01
N PRO A 73 -8.60 -5.77 -7.97
CA PRO A 73 -8.16 -7.15 -7.79
C PRO A 73 -7.14 -7.62 -8.84
N GLY A 74 -7.25 -7.18 -10.09
CA GLY A 74 -6.34 -7.52 -11.17
C GLY A 74 -4.93 -6.95 -10.96
N ILE A 75 -4.84 -5.74 -10.39
CA ILE A 75 -3.55 -5.15 -9.96
C ILE A 75 -2.94 -6.01 -8.86
N LEU A 76 -3.72 -6.34 -7.83
CA LEU A 76 -3.23 -7.14 -6.70
C LEU A 76 -2.72 -8.51 -7.14
N GLU A 77 -3.46 -9.19 -8.02
CA GLU A 77 -3.10 -10.50 -8.57
C GLU A 77 -1.85 -10.41 -9.46
N ALA A 78 -1.74 -9.39 -10.31
CA ALA A 78 -0.56 -9.17 -11.14
C ALA A 78 0.71 -8.97 -10.30
N VAL A 79 0.62 -8.18 -9.22
CA VAL A 79 1.73 -7.93 -8.28
C VAL A 79 2.09 -9.20 -7.52
N ARG A 80 1.10 -9.91 -6.96
CA ARG A 80 1.33 -11.16 -6.21
C ARG A 80 2.02 -12.20 -7.08
N ARG A 81 1.58 -12.37 -8.33
CA ARG A 81 2.17 -13.32 -9.30
C ARG A 81 3.60 -12.92 -9.68
N ALA A 82 3.87 -11.63 -9.85
CA ALA A 82 5.20 -11.13 -10.22
C ALA A 82 6.25 -11.34 -9.11
N LEU A 83 5.83 -11.28 -7.85
CA LEU A 83 6.73 -11.38 -6.70
C LEU A 83 6.15 -12.29 -5.60
N PRO A 84 6.04 -13.61 -5.78
CA PRO A 84 5.27 -14.50 -4.89
C PRO A 84 5.73 -14.56 -3.42
N ARG A 85 6.96 -14.13 -3.12
CA ARG A 85 7.58 -14.23 -1.79
C ARG A 85 7.83 -12.89 -1.11
N VAL A 86 7.53 -11.77 -1.77
CA VAL A 86 7.72 -10.44 -1.19
C VAL A 86 6.49 -10.09 -0.36
N PRO A 87 6.62 -9.61 0.89
CA PRO A 87 5.46 -9.18 1.67
C PRO A 87 4.67 -8.09 0.94
N LEU A 88 3.38 -8.33 0.79
CA LEU A 88 2.45 -7.50 0.04
C LEU A 88 1.32 -7.03 0.94
N LEU A 89 1.16 -5.71 1.07
CA LEU A 89 0.14 -5.09 1.90
C LEU A 89 -0.88 -4.35 1.03
N VAL A 90 -2.11 -4.27 1.52
CA VAL A 90 -3.17 -3.45 0.89
C VAL A 90 -3.49 -2.23 1.77
N GLY A 91 -3.38 -1.03 1.21
CA GLY A 91 -3.43 0.23 1.96
C GLY A 91 -4.61 1.16 1.64
N SER A 92 -5.64 0.66 0.96
CA SER A 92 -6.87 1.44 0.73
C SER A 92 -8.12 0.56 0.59
N GLY A 93 -9.27 1.13 0.95
CA GLY A 93 -10.59 0.53 0.79
C GLY A 93 -10.86 -0.76 1.55
N VAL A 94 -10.02 -1.10 2.52
CA VAL A 94 -10.24 -2.25 3.40
C VAL A 94 -11.32 -1.91 4.42
N THR A 95 -12.27 -2.83 4.58
CA THR A 95 -13.39 -2.77 5.52
C THR A 95 -13.51 -4.09 6.28
N ALA A 96 -14.31 -4.16 7.35
CA ALA A 96 -14.58 -5.41 8.05
C ALA A 96 -15.20 -6.49 7.15
N GLN A 97 -15.92 -6.09 6.10
CA GLN A 97 -16.54 -7.00 5.14
C GLN A 97 -15.55 -7.56 4.12
N THR A 98 -14.50 -6.80 3.77
CA THR A 98 -13.57 -7.12 2.67
C THR A 98 -12.23 -7.65 3.16
N VAL A 99 -11.90 -7.47 4.45
CA VAL A 99 -10.57 -7.78 4.98
C VAL A 99 -10.18 -9.25 4.83
N GLY A 100 -11.11 -10.18 5.02
CA GLY A 100 -10.84 -11.62 4.85
C GLY A 100 -10.46 -11.98 3.41
N GLU A 101 -11.22 -11.48 2.43
CA GLU A 101 -10.93 -11.71 1.01
C GLU A 101 -9.60 -11.09 0.57
N ILE A 102 -9.27 -9.92 1.11
CA ILE A 102 -8.01 -9.23 0.83
C ILE A 102 -6.83 -10.02 1.43
N LEU A 103 -6.94 -10.48 2.68
CA LEU A 103 -5.89 -11.26 3.34
C LEU A 103 -5.70 -12.67 2.74
N ALA A 104 -6.70 -13.19 2.01
CA ALA A 104 -6.49 -14.39 1.21
C ALA A 104 -5.51 -14.18 0.03
N LYS A 105 -5.26 -12.92 -0.36
CA LYS A 105 -4.41 -12.54 -1.51
C LYS A 105 -3.19 -11.68 -1.14
N ALA A 106 -3.15 -11.17 0.09
CA ALA A 106 -2.13 -10.25 0.59
C ALA A 106 -1.66 -10.66 1.99
N ASP A 107 -0.45 -10.25 2.35
CA ASP A 107 0.20 -10.61 3.62
C ASP A 107 -0.20 -9.67 4.77
N GLY A 108 -0.91 -8.58 4.49
CA GLY A 108 -1.37 -7.62 5.49
C GLY A 108 -2.21 -6.48 4.93
N VAL A 109 -2.79 -5.68 5.82
CA VAL A 109 -3.61 -4.52 5.48
C VAL A 109 -3.26 -3.29 6.31
N ILE A 110 -3.39 -2.11 5.72
CA ILE A 110 -3.30 -0.81 6.40
C ILE A 110 -4.67 -0.14 6.27
N VAL A 111 -5.40 -0.08 7.39
CA VAL A 111 -6.78 0.45 7.41
C VAL A 111 -6.79 1.81 8.10
N GLY A 112 -7.29 2.82 7.39
CA GLY A 112 -7.37 4.20 7.89
C GLY A 112 -8.82 4.68 7.99
N THR A 113 -9.35 5.21 6.88
CA THR A 113 -10.66 5.87 6.80
C THR A 113 -11.82 5.08 7.40
N TRP A 114 -11.87 3.76 7.17
CA TRP A 114 -12.93 2.92 7.72
C TRP A 114 -12.86 2.82 9.26
N LEU A 115 -11.70 2.99 9.89
CA LEU A 115 -11.61 3.00 11.36
C LEU A 115 -12.03 4.34 11.98
N LYS A 116 -12.29 5.38 11.18
CA LYS A 116 -12.70 6.69 11.68
C LYS A 116 -14.21 6.74 11.92
N LYS A 117 -14.66 7.59 12.85
CA LYS A 117 -16.09 7.84 13.06
C LYS A 117 -16.74 8.29 11.74
N ASP A 118 -17.88 7.69 11.39
CA ASP A 118 -18.64 7.93 10.15
C ASP A 118 -17.84 7.69 8.85
N GLY A 119 -16.67 7.08 8.92
CA GLY A 119 -15.82 6.82 7.75
C GLY A 119 -15.17 8.07 7.17
N ARG A 120 -15.01 9.13 7.97
CA ARG A 120 -14.41 10.40 7.51
C ARG A 120 -12.97 10.51 8.01
N VAL A 121 -12.03 10.77 7.11
CA VAL A 121 -10.58 10.76 7.45
C VAL A 121 -10.21 11.75 8.55
N ASP A 122 -10.87 12.91 8.59
CA ASP A 122 -10.63 13.98 9.57
C ASP A 122 -11.21 13.69 10.95
N ASN A 123 -12.09 12.69 11.06
CA ASN A 123 -12.71 12.33 12.33
C ASN A 123 -11.73 11.53 13.23
N PRO A 124 -11.99 11.47 14.54
CA PRO A 124 -11.26 10.57 15.43
C PRO A 124 -11.47 9.10 15.02
N VAL A 125 -10.54 8.25 15.45
CA VAL A 125 -10.70 6.79 15.36
C VAL A 125 -11.88 6.37 16.24
N ASP A 126 -12.72 5.48 15.71
CA ASP A 126 -13.84 4.87 16.40
C ASP A 126 -13.41 3.50 16.97
N PRO A 127 -13.29 3.36 18.31
CA PRO A 127 -12.85 2.11 18.92
C PRO A 127 -13.76 0.92 18.63
N ASP A 128 -15.06 1.12 18.43
CA ASP A 128 -15.99 0.03 18.14
C ASP A 128 -15.78 -0.50 16.72
N ARG A 129 -15.51 0.41 15.76
CA ARG A 129 -15.11 0.00 14.41
C ARG A 129 -13.79 -0.77 14.44
N VAL A 130 -12.80 -0.31 15.20
CA VAL A 130 -11.53 -1.05 15.37
C VAL A 130 -11.77 -2.46 15.89
N ARG A 131 -12.54 -2.61 16.98
CA ARG A 131 -12.90 -3.93 17.53
C ARG A 131 -13.64 -4.78 16.50
N HIS A 132 -14.55 -4.18 15.74
CA HIS A 132 -15.29 -4.88 14.70
C HIS A 132 -14.36 -5.42 13.62
N LEU A 133 -13.42 -4.60 13.09
CA LEU A 133 -12.44 -5.05 12.11
C LEU A 133 -11.61 -6.22 12.64
N VAL A 134 -11.08 -6.11 13.87
CA VAL A 134 -10.22 -7.13 14.47
C VAL A 134 -10.98 -8.46 14.65
N ARG A 135 -12.28 -8.42 14.96
CA ARG A 135 -13.14 -9.62 15.05
C ARG A 135 -13.46 -10.24 13.69
N SER A 136 -13.22 -9.51 12.59
CA SER A 136 -13.45 -9.95 11.22
C SER A 136 -12.17 -10.46 10.54
N LEU A 137 -11.04 -10.47 11.26
CA LEU A 137 -9.79 -11.13 10.87
C LEU A 137 -9.86 -12.61 11.21
#